data_AF-A0A7X7I272-F1
#
_entry.id   AF-A0A7X7I272-F1
#
_cell.length_a   1.000
_cell.length_b   1.000
_cell.length_c   1.000
_cell.angle_alpha   90.00
_cell.angle_beta   90.00
_cell.angle_gamma   90.00
#
_symmetry.space_group_name_H-M   'P 1'
#
loop_
_entity.id
_entity.type
_entity.pdbx_description
1 polymer ?
#
loop_
_entity_poly.entity_id
_entity_poly.type
_entity_poly.pdbx_seq_one_letter_code
_entity_poly.pdbx_strand_id
1 'polypeptide(L)' 'MAETDSSIYMLEPKVKKGMDSPEVTLKKDAAVKWCRNATNHTGTYGGKPWKYLLIPHDCITENMTLDILVKQFSCN' A
#
# COMPACT_ATOMS: atom_id res chain seq x y z
N MET A 1 6.89 -2.47 -5.26
CA MET A 1 7.13 -1.20 -4.53
C MET A 1 7.26 -0.10 -5.56
N ALA A 2 6.77 1.10 -5.26
CA ALA A 2 6.95 2.27 -6.11
C ALA A 2 7.41 3.45 -5.25
N GLU A 3 8.40 4.20 -5.70
CA GLU A 3 8.81 5.45 -5.07
C GLU A 3 8.45 6.62 -6.00
N THR A 4 7.92 7.68 -5.40
CA THR A 4 7.61 8.95 -6.08
C THR A 4 8.36 10.08 -5.37
N ASP A 5 8.25 11.29 -5.89
CA ASP A 5 8.82 12.47 -5.22
C ASP A 5 8.24 12.69 -3.82
N SER A 6 7.00 12.26 -3.57
CA SER A 6 6.26 12.56 -2.34
C SER A 6 6.17 11.41 -1.34
N SER A 7 6.29 10.16 -1.77
CA SER A 7 5.99 8.98 -0.94
C SER A 7 6.60 7.70 -1.51
N ILE A 8 6.86 6.73 -0.61
CA ILE A 8 7.16 5.34 -0.96
C ILE A 8 5.90 4.50 -0.76
N TYR A 9 5.57 3.68 -1.75
CA TYR A 9 4.36 2.85 -1.76
C TYR A 9 4.71 1.37 -1.71
N MET A 10 4.21 0.70 -0.67
CA MET A 10 4.19 -0.76 -0.57
C MET A 10 2.88 -1.25 -1.20
N LEU A 11 3.00 -1.89 -2.37
CA LEU A 11 1.89 -2.31 -3.21
C LEU A 11 1.74 -3.83 -3.13
N GLU A 12 0.60 -4.34 -2.66
CA GLU A 12 0.29 -5.77 -2.61
C GLU A 12 -0.92 -6.09 -3.48
N PRO A 13 -0.71 -6.62 -4.71
CA PRO A 13 -1.78 -7.22 -5.48
C PRO A 13 -2.29 -8.49 -4.80
N LYS A 14 -3.61 -8.68 -4.78
CA LYS A 14 -4.25 -9.84 -4.16
C LYS A 14 -5.41 -10.37 -4.97
N VAL A 15 -5.63 -11.68 -4.90
CA VAL A 15 -6.81 -12.32 -5.49
C VAL A 15 -8.08 -11.74 -4.90
N LYS A 16 -8.98 -11.23 -5.76
CA LYS A 16 -10.24 -10.60 -5.36
C LYS A 16 -11.06 -11.47 -4.41
N LYS A 17 -11.16 -12.77 -4.70
CA LYS A 17 -11.86 -13.74 -3.85
C LYS A 17 -11.26 -13.90 -2.44
N GLY A 18 -10.02 -13.48 -2.24
CA GLY A 18 -9.31 -13.56 -0.97
C GLY A 18 -9.24 -12.25 -0.20
N MET A 19 -9.77 -11.14 -0.71
CA MET A 19 -9.62 -9.81 -0.10
C MET A 19 -10.15 -9.75 1.32
N ASP A 20 -11.25 -10.45 1.59
CA ASP A 20 -11.93 -10.47 2.90
C ASP A 20 -11.50 -11.65 3.77
N SER A 21 -10.50 -12.43 3.35
CA SER A 21 -10.05 -13.56 4.16
C SER A 21 -9.36 -13.08 5.44
N PRO A 22 -9.50 -13.82 6.56
CA PRO A 22 -8.82 -13.48 7.81
C PRO A 22 -7.30 -13.37 7.65
N GLU A 23 -6.70 -14.24 6.84
CA GLU A 23 -5.27 -14.21 6.55
C GLU A 23 -4.84 -12.92 5.84
N VAL A 24 -5.63 -12.47 4.86
CA VAL A 24 -5.35 -11.23 4.13
C VAL A 24 -5.54 -10.00 5.02
N THR A 25 -6.57 -10.00 5.86
CA THR A 25 -6.81 -8.93 6.82
C THR A 25 -5.66 -8.81 7.83
N LEU A 26 -5.19 -9.94 8.38
CA LEU A 26 -4.06 -9.94 9.33
C LEU A 26 -2.76 -9.45 8.68
N LYS A 27 -2.50 -9.84 7.43
CA LYS A 27 -1.32 -9.38 6.68
C LYS A 27 -1.42 -7.88 6.35
N LYS A 28 -2.61 -7.41 5.97
CA LYS A 28 -2.90 -5.98 5.74
C LYS A 28 -2.61 -5.16 7.00
N ASP A 29 -3.07 -5.59 8.16
CA ASP A 29 -2.87 -4.86 9.41
C ASP A 29 -1.38 -4.80 9.81
N ALA A 30 -0.65 -5.91 9.60
CA ALA A 30 0.80 -5.94 9.80
C ALA A 30 1.54 -4.99 8.83
N ALA A 31 1.12 -4.96 7.57
CA ALA A 31 1.66 -4.07 6.54
C ALA A 31 1.40 -2.58 6.85
N VAL A 32 0.18 -2.23 7.27
CA VAL A 32 -0.16 -0.86 7.74
C VAL A 32 0.75 -0.45 8.91
N LYS A 33 0.87 -1.32 9.93
CA LYS A 33 1.73 -1.06 11.08
C LYS A 33 3.18 -0.87 10.66
N TRP A 34 3.65 -1.65 9.68
CA TRP A 34 4.99 -1.49 9.15
C TRP A 34 5.14 -0.13 8.45
N CYS A 35 4.29 0.23 7.48
CA CYS A 35 4.38 1.53 6.82
C CYS A 35 4.32 2.72 7.79
N ARG A 36 3.54 2.62 8.87
CA ARG A 36 3.54 3.63 9.94
C ARG A 36 4.90 3.73 10.64
N ASN A 37 5.48 2.61 11.07
CA ASN A 37 6.79 2.60 11.72
C ASN A 37 7.90 3.07 10.76
N ALA A 38 7.83 2.69 9.48
CA ALA A 38 8.76 3.13 8.44
C ALA A 38 8.67 4.65 8.25
N THR A 39 7.46 5.20 8.20
CA THR A 39 7.21 6.65 8.13
C THR A 39 7.79 7.37 9.35
N ASN A 40 7.54 6.85 10.56
CA ASN A 40 8.08 7.44 11.78
C ASN A 40 9.62 7.43 11.78
N HIS A 41 10.23 6.32 11.37
CA HIS A 41 11.68 6.20 11.32
C HIS A 41 12.28 7.13 10.26
N THR A 42 11.77 7.08 9.03
CA THR A 42 12.25 7.94 7.93
C THR A 42 12.07 9.42 8.22
N GLY A 43 10.99 9.79 8.90
CA GLY A 43 10.75 11.16 9.37
C GLY A 43 11.84 11.70 10.28
N THR A 44 12.59 10.85 11.01
CA THR A 44 13.69 11.30 11.89
C THR A 44 14.88 11.89 11.13
N TYR A 45 14.99 11.62 9.82
CA TYR A 45 16.06 12.12 8.96
C TYR A 45 15.52 12.74 7.66
N GLY A 46 14.27 13.21 7.66
CA GLY A 46 13.66 13.89 6.51
C GLY A 46 13.34 13.00 5.30
N GLY A 47 13.27 11.68 5.50
CA GLY A 47 12.89 10.73 4.47
C GLY A 47 11.40 10.78 4.11
N LYS A 48 11.03 10.12 3.00
CA LYS A 48 9.67 10.10 2.48
C LYS A 48 8.74 9.19 3.32
N PRO A 49 7.46 9.57 3.49
CA PRO A 49 6.49 8.71 4.16
C PRO A 49 6.20 7.45 3.35
N TRP A 50 5.87 6.38 4.07
CA TRP A 50 5.49 5.08 3.52
C TRP A 50 3.98 4.90 3.55
N LYS A 51 3.41 4.42 2.45
CA LYS A 51 1.97 4.15 2.30
C LYS A 51 1.77 2.72 1.83
N TYR A 52 0.76 2.04 2.38
CA TYR A 52 0.41 0.69 2.00
C TYR A 52 -0.88 0.66 1.16
N LEU A 53 -0.86 -0.10 0.08
CA LEU A 53 -2.01 -0.38 -0.77
C LEU A 53 -2.22 -1.89 -0.87
N LEU A 54 -3.45 -2.33 -0.58
CA LEU A 54 -3.92 -3.69 -0.86
C LEU A 54 -4.85 -3.64 -2.07
N ILE A 55 -4.40 -4.19 -3.20
CA ILE A 55 -5.02 -3.95 -4.50
C ILE A 55 -5.61 -5.28 -5.03
N PRO A 56 -6.92 -5.37 -5.32
CA PRO A 56 -7.46 -6.50 -6.08
C PRO A 56 -6.74 -6.60 -7.44
N HIS A 57 -6.18 -7.75 -7.78
CA HIS A 57 -5.36 -7.87 -9.00
C HIS A 57 -6.13 -7.55 -10.28
N ASP A 58 -7.46 -7.73 -10.28
CA ASP A 58 -8.32 -7.48 -11.44
C ASP A 58 -8.60 -5.99 -11.67
N CYS A 59 -8.23 -5.13 -10.70
CA CYS A 59 -8.26 -3.68 -10.87
C CYS A 59 -7.00 -3.14 -11.57
N ILE A 60 -5.91 -3.92 -11.69
CA ILE A 60 -4.68 -3.45 -12.33
C ILE A 60 -4.78 -3.69 -13.84
N THR A 61 -5.23 -2.67 -14.58
CA THR A 61 -5.31 -2.68 -16.05
C THR A 61 -4.27 -1.75 -16.67
N GLU A 62 -3.94 -1.92 -17.96
CA GLU A 62 -2.90 -1.13 -18.66
C GLU A 62 -3.10 0.40 -18.57
N ASN A 63 -4.34 0.87 -18.50
CA ASN A 63 -4.67 2.30 -18.43
C ASN A 63 -4.75 2.87 -17.00
N MET A 64 -4.41 2.09 -15.97
CA MET A 64 -4.41 2.56 -14.58
C MET A 64 -3.14 3.37 -14.28
N THR A 65 -3.30 4.44 -13.50
CA THR A 65 -2.17 5.18 -12.91
C THR A 65 -2.00 4.83 -11.44
N LEU A 66 -0.78 5.04 -10.91
CA LEU A 66 -0.52 4.88 -9.48
C LEU A 66 -1.44 5.77 -8.63
N ASP A 67 -1.70 7.01 -9.06
CA ASP A 67 -2.57 7.95 -8.34
C ASP A 67 -4.00 7.43 -8.18
N ILE A 68 -4.55 6.80 -9.22
CA ILE A 68 -5.89 6.20 -9.15
C ILE A 68 -5.89 5.03 -8.16
N LEU A 69 -4.87 4.17 -8.21
CA LEU A 69 -4.73 3.04 -7.30
C LEU A 69 -4.57 3.50 -5.83
N VAL A 70 -3.80 4.56 -5.58
CA VAL A 70 -3.64 5.18 -4.26
C VAL A 70 -4.98 5.71 -3.75
N LYS A 71 -5.71 6.45 -4.58
CA LYS A 71 -7.01 6.99 -4.21
C LYS A 71 -8.03 5.91 -3.86
N GLN A 72 -7.96 4.75 -4.51
CA GLN A 72 -8.92 3.66 -4.33
C GLN A 72 -8.54 2.67 -3.22
N PHE A 73 -7.25 2.39 -3.03
CA PHE A 73 -6.79 1.22 -2.28
C PHE A 73 -5.80 1.52 -1.15
N SER A 74 -5.52 2.80 -0.85
CA SER A 74 -4.69 3.14 0.32
C SER A 74 -5.34 2.65 1.62
N CYS A 75 -4.55 1.97 2.44
CA CYS A 75 -4.91 1.52 3.78
C CYS A 75 -4.39 2.51 4.83
N ASN A 76 -5.20 2.78 5.85
CA ASN A 76 -4.87 3.66 6.99
C ASN A 76 -4.41 2.87 8.21
#